data_AF-A0A8J4AY41-F1
#
_entry.id   AF-A0A8J4AY41-F1
#
_cell.length_a   1.000
_cell.length_b   1.000
_cell.length_c   1.000
_cell.angle_alpha   90.00
_cell.angle_beta   90.00
_cell.angle_gamma   90.00
#
_symmetry.space_group_name_H-M   'P 1'
#
loop_
_entity.id
_entity.type
_entity.pdbx_description
1 polymer ?
#
loop_
_entity_poly.entity_id
_entity_poly.type
_entity_poly.pdbx_seq_one_letter_code
_entity_poly.pdbx_strand_id
1 'polypeptide(L)'
;MLIDTAGIRKRSRVADSPDGAEQLSVDRAMRAVRRADVAVLVIDALEGVTQQDFRLSELFASEGKAVVVVVNKWDRVDPRIWSVEKMAENVRTQLRHVSWASVVCTSALYGRHVEDVLQAVIEAGVQHRRRVPTATLNMVLREATQWKAPPTQRGSLRKGRIYYVTQAGTRPPSFVFFVNDEKLFPDDYRRYLERQLRDNIGFPGSPLRLFWRGKPKREPRAKPPAPAATASSGGGAAGGGRRSGGGGSSRR
;
A
#
# COMPACT_ATOMS: atom_id res chain seq x y z
N MET A 1 3.52 12.37 -22.95
CA MET A 1 4.45 11.47 -23.67
C MET A 1 3.77 10.11 -23.78
N LEU A 2 3.48 9.67 -25.00
CA LEU A 2 2.95 8.33 -25.24
C LEU A 2 4.13 7.36 -25.31
N ILE A 3 4.08 6.26 -24.56
CA ILE A 3 5.13 5.23 -24.57
C ILE A 3 4.54 3.99 -25.21
N ASP A 4 5.02 3.63 -26.39
CA ASP A 4 4.50 2.49 -27.15
C ASP A 4 5.09 1.16 -26.63
N THR A 5 4.21 0.20 -26.36
CA THR A 5 4.54 -1.17 -25.96
C THR A 5 4.22 -2.21 -27.04
N ALA A 6 3.98 -1.80 -28.30
CA ALA A 6 3.65 -2.70 -29.42
C ALA A 6 4.60 -3.91 -29.57
N GLY A 7 5.82 -3.81 -29.05
CA GLY A 7 6.79 -4.93 -28.98
C GLY A 7 6.41 -6.08 -28.02
N ILE A 8 5.50 -5.87 -27.06
CA ILE A 8 5.11 -6.90 -26.06
C ILE A 8 4.13 -7.93 -26.68
N ARG A 9 3.18 -7.48 -27.52
CA ARG A 9 2.20 -8.36 -28.19
C ARG A 9 2.78 -9.13 -29.38
N LYS A 10 3.72 -8.53 -30.12
CA LYS A 10 4.27 -9.13 -31.35
C LYS A 10 5.08 -10.42 -31.13
N ARG A 11 5.50 -10.73 -29.89
CA ARG A 11 6.36 -11.88 -29.58
C ARG A 11 5.71 -13.07 -28.88
N SER A 12 4.48 -12.99 -28.37
CA SER A 12 3.77 -14.24 -28.00
C SER A 12 3.51 -15.13 -29.22
N ARG A 13 3.53 -14.53 -30.42
CA ARG A 13 3.40 -15.19 -31.71
C ARG A 13 4.72 -15.57 -32.40
N VAL A 14 5.87 -15.12 -31.87
CA VAL A 14 7.21 -15.31 -32.48
C VAL A 14 8.11 -15.95 -31.42
N ALA A 15 7.78 -17.20 -31.06
CA ALA A 15 8.55 -18.02 -30.11
C ALA A 15 9.72 -18.76 -30.78
N ASP A 16 10.01 -18.50 -32.07
CA ASP A 16 10.94 -19.28 -32.90
C ASP A 16 12.07 -18.44 -33.54
N SER A 17 12.71 -17.50 -32.82
CA SER A 17 13.87 -16.78 -33.38
C SER A 17 15.04 -16.70 -32.38
N PRO A 18 16.18 -17.37 -32.66
CA PRO A 18 17.26 -17.61 -31.70
C PRO A 18 18.30 -16.47 -31.66
N ASP A 19 17.86 -15.22 -31.58
CA ASP A 19 18.77 -14.07 -31.51
C ASP A 19 18.41 -13.17 -30.33
N GLY A 20 19.43 -12.70 -29.57
CA GLY A 20 19.35 -11.89 -28.33
C GLY A 20 18.57 -10.56 -28.39
N ALA A 21 17.81 -10.34 -29.45
CA ALA A 21 16.76 -9.34 -29.55
C ALA A 21 15.64 -9.54 -28.50
N GLU A 22 15.48 -10.73 -27.91
CA GLU A 22 14.48 -11.01 -26.87
C GLU A 22 14.67 -10.19 -25.59
N GLN A 23 15.85 -10.29 -24.96
CA GLN A 23 16.17 -9.58 -23.72
C GLN A 23 16.14 -8.05 -23.88
N LEU A 24 16.66 -7.54 -25.00
CA LEU A 24 16.69 -6.10 -25.28
C LEU A 24 15.30 -5.46 -25.39
N SER A 25 14.28 -6.19 -25.83
CA SER A 25 12.92 -5.65 -25.95
C SER A 25 12.11 -5.76 -24.66
N VAL A 26 12.30 -6.82 -23.87
CA VAL A 26 11.68 -6.93 -22.52
C VAL A 26 12.20 -5.82 -21.63
N ASP A 27 13.51 -5.56 -21.64
CA ASP A 27 14.10 -4.45 -20.88
C ASP A 27 13.62 -3.08 -21.34
N ARG A 28 13.31 -2.92 -22.63
CA ARG A 28 12.71 -1.69 -23.17
C ARG A 28 11.27 -1.53 -22.69
N ALA A 29 10.46 -2.59 -22.76
CA ALA A 29 9.09 -2.61 -22.24
C ALA A 29 9.03 -2.33 -20.73
N MET A 30 9.90 -2.99 -19.95
CA MET A 30 9.98 -2.77 -18.51
C MET A 30 10.44 -1.34 -18.16
N ARG A 31 11.42 -0.80 -18.90
CA ARG A 31 11.82 0.62 -18.75
C ARG A 31 10.70 1.57 -19.13
N ALA A 32 9.94 1.25 -20.18
CA ALA A 32 8.77 2.01 -20.62
C ALA A 32 7.70 2.06 -19.50
N VAL A 33 7.34 0.92 -18.93
CA VAL A 33 6.40 0.83 -17.80
C VAL A 33 6.90 1.64 -16.61
N ARG A 34 8.16 1.48 -16.21
CA ARG A 34 8.74 2.23 -15.09
C ARG A 34 8.71 3.74 -15.30
N ARG A 35 8.85 4.22 -16.53
CA ARG A 35 8.78 5.65 -16.89
C ARG A 35 7.36 6.19 -17.03
N ALA A 36 6.37 5.34 -17.29
CA ALA A 36 4.99 5.75 -17.43
C ALA A 36 4.37 6.15 -16.07
N ASP A 37 3.49 7.15 -16.09
CA ASP A 37 2.58 7.42 -14.96
C ASP A 37 1.29 6.60 -15.08
N VAL A 38 0.75 6.53 -16.30
CA VAL A 38 -0.50 5.83 -16.63
C VAL A 38 -0.21 4.82 -17.74
N ALA A 39 -0.63 3.57 -17.54
CA ALA A 39 -0.61 2.51 -18.52
C ALA A 39 -2.01 2.32 -19.13
N VAL A 40 -2.07 2.14 -20.44
CA VAL A 40 -3.32 1.84 -21.16
C VAL A 40 -3.28 0.39 -21.59
N LEU A 41 -4.14 -0.44 -21.01
CA LEU A 41 -4.26 -1.85 -21.34
C LEU A 41 -5.41 -2.04 -22.34
N VAL A 42 -5.08 -2.23 -23.60
CA VAL A 42 -6.09 -2.43 -24.67
C VAL A 42 -6.41 -3.91 -24.82
N ILE A 43 -7.69 -4.26 -24.72
CA ILE A 43 -8.23 -5.62 -24.80
C ILE A 43 -9.20 -5.68 -25.98
N ASP A 44 -9.28 -6.82 -26.66
CA ASP A 44 -10.26 -7.06 -27.71
C ASP A 44 -11.59 -7.50 -27.10
N ALA A 45 -12.69 -6.83 -27.43
CA ALA A 45 -14.01 -7.12 -26.87
C ALA A 45 -14.53 -8.52 -27.20
N LEU A 46 -14.14 -9.09 -28.35
CA LEU A 46 -14.57 -10.41 -28.78
C LEU A 46 -13.73 -11.53 -28.17
N GLU A 47 -12.43 -11.29 -28.03
CA GLU A 47 -11.50 -12.25 -27.40
C GLU A 47 -11.64 -12.26 -25.88
N GLY A 48 -11.97 -11.11 -25.28
CA GLY A 48 -12.01 -10.94 -23.84
C GLY A 48 -10.60 -10.83 -23.25
N VAL A 49 -10.48 -11.01 -21.93
CA VAL A 49 -9.20 -10.89 -21.24
C VAL A 49 -8.36 -12.15 -21.47
N THR A 50 -7.16 -11.95 -22.00
CA THR A 50 -6.21 -13.05 -22.24
C THR A 50 -5.28 -13.26 -21.04
N GLN A 51 -4.57 -14.40 -21.01
CA GLN A 51 -3.52 -14.64 -20.01
C GLN A 51 -2.40 -13.60 -20.09
N GLN A 52 -2.14 -13.04 -21.27
CA GLN A 52 -1.14 -12.00 -21.44
C GLN A 52 -1.58 -10.68 -20.81
N ASP A 53 -2.84 -10.28 -21.02
CA ASP A 53 -3.41 -9.07 -20.39
C ASP A 53 -3.41 -9.21 -18.86
N PHE A 54 -3.68 -10.42 -18.35
CA PHE A 54 -3.59 -10.72 -16.92
C PHE A 54 -2.17 -10.50 -16.37
N ARG A 55 -1.13 -11.04 -17.02
CA ARG A 55 0.27 -10.85 -16.60
C ARG A 55 0.70 -9.38 -16.66
N LEU A 56 0.26 -8.65 -17.69
CA LEU A 56 0.54 -7.21 -17.79
C LEU A 56 -0.13 -6.41 -16.69
N SER A 57 -1.36 -6.76 -16.31
CA SER A 57 -2.06 -6.10 -15.23
C SER A 57 -1.35 -6.25 -13.88
N GLU A 58 -0.79 -7.43 -13.62
CA GLU A 58 0.01 -7.72 -12.42
C GLU A 58 1.29 -6.88 -12.40
N LEU A 59 1.97 -6.79 -13.53
CA LEU A 59 3.15 -5.93 -13.68
C LEU A 59 2.82 -4.45 -13.42
N PHE A 60 1.74 -3.93 -14.00
CA PHE A 60 1.36 -2.53 -13.79
C PHE A 60 0.99 -2.24 -12.33
N ALA A 61 0.27 -3.16 -11.69
CA ALA A 61 -0.10 -3.04 -10.28
C ALA A 61 1.12 -3.07 -9.36
N SER A 62 2.06 -4.00 -9.58
CA SER A 62 3.29 -4.11 -8.77
C SER A 62 4.20 -2.88 -8.91
N GLU A 63 4.36 -2.37 -10.12
CA GLU A 63 5.06 -1.11 -10.42
C GLU A 63 4.30 0.14 -9.92
N GLY A 64 3.08 -0.04 -9.40
CA GLY A 64 2.27 1.03 -8.82
C GLY A 64 1.83 2.05 -9.84
N LYS A 65 1.53 1.64 -11.08
CA LYS A 65 1.10 2.50 -12.18
C LYS A 65 -0.39 2.75 -12.13
N ALA A 66 -0.83 3.93 -12.54
CA ALA A 66 -2.23 4.13 -12.88
C ALA A 66 -2.56 3.31 -14.13
N VAL A 67 -3.79 2.80 -14.23
CA VAL A 67 -4.22 1.89 -15.30
C VAL A 67 -5.59 2.29 -15.81
N VAL A 68 -5.71 2.38 -17.13
CA VAL A 68 -6.97 2.46 -17.86
C VAL A 68 -7.06 1.24 -18.75
N VAL A 69 -8.14 0.48 -18.61
CA VAL A 69 -8.43 -0.67 -19.47
C VAL A 69 -9.35 -0.22 -20.60
N VAL A 70 -8.96 -0.50 -21.83
CA VAL A 70 -9.69 -0.09 -23.03
C VAL A 70 -10.18 -1.34 -23.74
N VAL A 71 -11.49 -1.55 -23.76
CA VAL A 71 -12.13 -2.65 -24.47
C VAL A 71 -12.44 -2.18 -25.89
N ASN A 72 -11.60 -2.57 -26.85
CA ASN A 72 -11.67 -2.15 -28.23
C ASN A 72 -12.53 -3.12 -29.07
N LYS A 73 -12.99 -2.67 -30.25
CA LYS A 73 -13.94 -3.38 -31.14
C LYS A 73 -15.33 -3.55 -30.54
N TRP A 74 -15.74 -2.60 -29.69
CA TRP A 74 -17.05 -2.62 -29.05
C TRP A 74 -18.23 -2.60 -30.06
N ASP A 75 -17.99 -2.11 -31.28
CA ASP A 75 -18.94 -2.14 -32.39
C ASP A 75 -19.40 -3.56 -32.79
N ARG A 76 -18.63 -4.60 -32.44
CA ARG A 76 -18.93 -5.99 -32.78
C ARG A 76 -19.63 -6.75 -31.66
N VAL A 77 -19.84 -6.12 -30.51
CA VAL A 77 -20.45 -6.75 -29.35
C VAL A 77 -21.97 -6.64 -29.47
N ASP A 78 -22.68 -7.75 -29.24
CA ASP A 78 -24.15 -7.76 -29.22
C ASP A 78 -24.67 -7.06 -27.95
N PRO A 79 -25.35 -5.91 -28.07
CA PRO A 79 -25.85 -5.15 -26.93
C PRO A 79 -26.95 -5.89 -26.13
N ARG A 80 -27.56 -6.94 -26.70
CA ARG A 80 -28.55 -7.77 -25.98
C ARG A 80 -27.89 -8.68 -24.95
N ILE A 81 -26.62 -9.01 -25.14
CA ILE A 81 -25.86 -9.94 -24.29
C ILE A 81 -24.97 -9.17 -23.31
N TRP A 82 -24.35 -8.09 -23.81
CA TRP A 82 -23.36 -7.31 -23.09
C TRP A 82 -23.71 -5.83 -23.07
N SER A 83 -23.92 -5.30 -21.87
CA SER A 83 -23.90 -3.85 -21.62
C SER A 83 -22.48 -3.40 -21.29
N VAL A 84 -22.23 -2.09 -21.34
CA VAL A 84 -20.94 -1.49 -20.97
C VAL A 84 -20.60 -1.81 -19.51
N GLU A 85 -21.58 -1.72 -18.62
CA GLU A 85 -21.42 -1.99 -17.18
C GLU A 85 -21.10 -3.46 -16.94
N LYS A 86 -21.81 -4.37 -17.61
CA LYS A 86 -21.59 -5.81 -17.50
C LYS A 86 -20.21 -6.20 -18.02
N MET A 87 -19.77 -5.59 -19.12
CA MET A 87 -18.41 -5.79 -19.64
C MET A 87 -17.36 -5.26 -18.66
N ALA A 88 -17.56 -4.07 -18.11
CA ALA A 88 -16.64 -3.48 -17.13
C ALA A 88 -16.50 -4.35 -15.88
N GLU A 89 -17.59 -4.89 -15.35
CA GLU A 89 -17.57 -5.79 -14.19
C GLU A 89 -16.87 -7.11 -14.50
N ASN A 90 -17.13 -7.69 -15.67
CA ASN A 90 -16.44 -8.89 -16.13
C ASN A 90 -14.92 -8.67 -16.24
N VAL A 91 -14.50 -7.55 -16.82
CA VAL A 91 -13.08 -7.17 -16.92
C VAL A 91 -12.46 -7.00 -15.53
N ARG A 92 -13.12 -6.31 -14.59
CA ARG A 92 -12.61 -6.13 -13.21
C ARG A 92 -12.47 -7.45 -12.46
N THR A 93 -13.39 -8.37 -12.68
CA THR A 93 -13.34 -9.72 -12.08
C THR A 93 -12.14 -10.50 -12.60
N GLN A 94 -11.91 -10.48 -13.92
CA GLN A 94 -10.81 -11.21 -14.54
C GLN A 94 -9.45 -10.57 -14.25
N LEU A 95 -9.36 -9.23 -14.26
CA LEU A 95 -8.15 -8.45 -13.98
C LEU A 95 -8.06 -7.99 -12.52
N ARG A 96 -8.16 -8.94 -11.58
CA ARG A 96 -8.22 -8.65 -10.13
C ARG A 96 -7.11 -7.74 -9.59
N HIS A 97 -5.92 -7.75 -10.17
CA HIS A 97 -4.78 -6.92 -9.74
C HIS A 97 -4.99 -5.42 -9.98
N VAL A 98 -5.83 -5.09 -10.97
CA VAL A 98 -6.17 -3.73 -11.38
C VAL A 98 -7.68 -3.53 -11.39
N SER A 99 -8.41 -4.18 -10.48
CA SER A 99 -9.87 -4.05 -10.37
C SER A 99 -10.35 -2.61 -10.13
N TRP A 100 -9.46 -1.74 -9.64
CA TRP A 100 -9.66 -0.30 -9.47
C TRP A 100 -9.46 0.53 -10.75
N ALA A 101 -9.03 -0.08 -11.85
CA ALA A 101 -8.81 0.60 -13.11
C ALA A 101 -10.13 1.09 -13.72
N SER A 102 -10.06 2.24 -14.41
CA SER A 102 -11.17 2.72 -15.24
C SER A 102 -11.27 1.82 -16.47
N VAL A 103 -12.49 1.40 -16.83
CA VAL A 103 -12.75 0.58 -18.02
C VAL A 103 -13.53 1.42 -19.03
N VAL A 104 -13.01 1.54 -20.25
CA VAL A 104 -13.64 2.30 -21.35
C VAL A 104 -13.86 1.38 -22.53
N CYS A 105 -15.07 1.33 -23.06
CA CYS A 105 -15.38 0.59 -24.28
C CYS A 105 -15.29 1.53 -25.49
N THR A 106 -14.59 1.12 -26.55
CA THR A 106 -14.33 1.96 -27.73
C THR A 106 -14.36 1.14 -29.02
N SER A 107 -14.53 1.84 -30.15
CA SER A 107 -14.26 1.29 -31.48
C SER A 107 -13.28 2.20 -32.21
N ALA A 108 -12.00 1.80 -32.20
CA ALA A 108 -10.96 2.56 -32.88
C ALA A 108 -11.18 2.63 -34.40
N LEU A 109 -11.77 1.59 -35.01
CA LEU A 109 -12.05 1.56 -36.45
C LEU A 109 -13.03 2.66 -36.88
N TYR A 110 -14.05 2.91 -36.08
CA TYR A 110 -15.07 3.93 -36.35
C TYR A 110 -14.85 5.23 -35.56
N GLY A 111 -13.74 5.34 -34.82
CA GLY A 111 -13.43 6.50 -33.98
C GLY A 111 -14.37 6.71 -32.78
N ARG A 112 -15.22 5.75 -32.42
CA ARG A 112 -16.23 5.93 -31.36
C ARG A 112 -15.59 5.84 -29.97
N HIS A 113 -15.90 6.79 -29.09
CA HIS A 113 -15.44 6.82 -27.69
C HIS A 113 -13.91 6.84 -27.53
N VAL A 114 -13.16 7.27 -28.55
CA VAL A 114 -11.70 7.41 -28.46
C VAL A 114 -11.33 8.59 -27.55
N GLU A 115 -12.13 9.66 -27.58
CA GLU A 115 -11.96 10.81 -26.68
C GLU A 115 -12.16 10.42 -25.20
N ASP A 116 -13.10 9.52 -24.92
CA ASP A 116 -13.36 9.02 -23.56
C ASP A 116 -12.15 8.27 -23.00
N VAL A 117 -11.38 7.57 -23.86
CA VAL A 117 -10.12 6.94 -23.46
C VAL A 117 -9.11 7.99 -23.01
N LEU A 118 -8.95 9.07 -23.78
CA LEU A 118 -8.04 10.16 -23.42
C LEU A 118 -8.46 10.83 -22.12
N GLN A 119 -9.76 11.08 -21.95
CA GLN A 119 -10.31 11.67 -20.73
C GLN A 119 -10.05 10.77 -19.52
N ALA A 120 -10.30 9.46 -19.64
CA ALA A 120 -10.02 8.49 -18.57
C ALA A 120 -8.53 8.42 -18.21
N VAL A 121 -7.63 8.53 -19.19
CA VAL A 121 -6.18 8.56 -18.95
C VAL A 121 -5.77 9.82 -18.20
N ILE A 122 -6.31 10.98 -18.59
CA ILE A 122 -6.05 12.25 -17.90
C ILE A 122 -6.56 12.17 -16.45
N GLU A 123 -7.79 11.71 -16.25
CA GLU A 123 -8.38 11.56 -14.92
C GLU A 123 -7.56 10.60 -14.04
N ALA A 124 -7.23 9.41 -14.57
CA ALA A 124 -6.40 8.45 -13.84
C ALA A 124 -5.05 9.08 -13.44
N GLY A 125 -4.42 9.84 -14.33
CA GLY A 125 -3.18 10.58 -14.04
C GLY A 125 -3.33 11.64 -12.95
N VAL A 126 -4.45 12.38 -12.95
CA VAL A 126 -4.77 13.36 -11.89
C VAL A 126 -4.98 12.65 -10.55
N GLN A 127 -5.79 11.60 -10.52
CA GLN A 127 -6.08 10.84 -9.30
C GLN A 127 -4.82 10.18 -8.74
N HIS A 128 -3.94 9.69 -9.61
CA HIS A 128 -2.65 9.10 -9.23
C HIS A 128 -1.72 10.07 -8.49
N ARG A 129 -1.86 11.36 -8.78
CA ARG A 129 -1.05 12.46 -8.23
C ARG A 129 -1.77 13.23 -7.13
N ARG A 130 -3.05 12.93 -6.89
CA ARG A 130 -3.89 13.67 -5.97
C ARG A 130 -3.41 13.55 -4.53
N ARG A 131 -3.28 14.70 -3.87
CA ARG A 131 -3.02 14.82 -2.43
C ARG A 131 -4.32 15.10 -1.71
N VAL A 132 -4.58 14.39 -0.62
CA VAL A 132 -5.77 14.52 0.21
C VAL A 132 -5.37 15.07 1.58
N PRO A 133 -6.07 16.09 2.10
CA PRO A 133 -5.79 16.61 3.44
C PRO A 133 -5.93 15.54 4.52
N THR A 134 -5.01 15.57 5.49
CA THR A 134 -5.02 14.66 6.65
C THR A 134 -6.35 14.72 7.40
N ALA A 135 -6.96 15.89 7.51
CA ALA A 135 -8.25 16.07 8.19
C ALA A 135 -9.37 15.23 7.54
N THR A 136 -9.48 15.28 6.20
CA THR A 136 -10.45 14.49 5.42
C THR A 136 -10.21 12.99 5.59
N LEU A 137 -8.95 12.55 5.51
CA LEU A 137 -8.60 11.13 5.70
C LEU A 137 -9.01 10.62 7.08
N ASN A 138 -8.78 11.41 8.13
CA ASN A 138 -9.14 11.02 9.49
C ASN A 138 -10.65 11.09 9.75
N MET A 139 -11.39 11.91 9.02
CA MET A 139 -12.86 11.90 9.05
C MET A 139 -13.39 10.56 8.52
N VAL A 140 -12.95 10.16 7.32
CA VAL A 140 -13.32 8.85 6.72
C VAL A 140 -12.92 7.69 7.61
N LEU A 141 -11.71 7.74 8.19
CA LEU A 141 -11.25 6.72 9.14
C LEU A 141 -12.17 6.61 10.36
N ARG A 142 -12.57 7.74 10.96
CA ARG A 142 -13.46 7.73 12.14
C ARG A 142 -14.79 7.07 11.82
N GLU A 143 -15.42 7.47 10.72
CA GLU A 143 -16.68 6.89 10.26
C GLU A 143 -16.56 5.38 9.99
N ALA A 144 -15.52 4.96 9.27
CA ALA A 144 -15.24 3.55 9.02
C ALA A 144 -15.05 2.75 10.32
N THR A 145 -14.32 3.30 11.31
CA THR A 145 -14.11 2.60 12.59
C THR A 145 -15.36 2.54 13.48
N GLN A 146 -16.32 3.45 13.29
CA GLN A 146 -17.63 3.37 13.95
C GLN A 146 -18.48 2.27 13.34
N TRP A 147 -18.49 2.16 12.01
CA TRP A 147 -19.23 1.11 11.32
C TRP A 147 -18.64 -0.29 11.57
N LYS A 148 -17.31 -0.42 11.50
CA LYS A 148 -16.60 -1.67 11.78
C LYS A 148 -15.41 -1.40 12.70
N ALA A 149 -15.60 -1.70 13.98
CA ALA A 149 -14.57 -1.55 14.99
C ALA A 149 -13.30 -2.37 14.64
N PRO A 150 -12.11 -1.86 14.99
CA PRO A 150 -10.88 -2.63 14.89
C PRO A 150 -10.99 -3.98 15.60
N PRO A 151 -10.44 -5.05 15.01
CA PRO A 151 -10.57 -6.39 15.56
C PRO A 151 -9.83 -6.53 16.91
N THR A 152 -10.30 -7.47 17.71
CA THR A 152 -9.65 -7.92 18.94
C THR A 152 -9.03 -9.29 18.65
N GLN A 153 -7.76 -9.49 18.99
CA GLN A 153 -7.11 -10.78 18.74
C GLN A 153 -7.77 -11.88 19.59
N ARG A 154 -8.10 -13.01 18.96
CA ARG A 154 -8.76 -14.15 19.62
C ARG A 154 -7.92 -14.63 20.81
N GLY A 155 -8.48 -14.59 22.02
CA GLY A 155 -7.80 -15.02 23.26
C GLY A 155 -6.89 -13.96 23.91
N SER A 156 -6.81 -12.73 23.40
CA SER A 156 -6.06 -11.62 24.01
C SER A 156 -6.96 -10.42 24.28
N LEU A 157 -6.80 -9.75 25.42
CA LEU A 157 -7.43 -8.44 25.70
C LEU A 157 -6.88 -7.30 24.81
N ARG A 158 -5.92 -7.56 23.93
CA ARG A 158 -5.31 -6.54 23.07
C ARG A 158 -6.22 -6.21 21.89
N LYS A 159 -6.90 -5.07 22.02
CA LYS A 159 -7.72 -4.46 20.97
C LYS A 159 -6.85 -3.66 19.98
N GLY A 160 -7.12 -3.80 18.68
CA GLY A 160 -6.52 -2.93 17.66
C GLY A 160 -6.92 -1.47 17.89
N ARG A 161 -5.96 -0.55 17.78
CA ARG A 161 -6.22 0.89 17.84
C ARG A 161 -5.51 1.59 16.69
N ILE A 162 -6.28 2.30 15.88
CA ILE A 162 -5.78 3.20 14.85
C ILE A 162 -5.81 4.61 15.43
N TYR A 163 -4.65 5.26 15.46
CA TYR A 163 -4.53 6.61 16.02
C TYR A 163 -4.93 7.67 15.00
N TYR A 164 -4.35 7.56 13.80
CA TYR A 164 -4.63 8.46 12.69
C TYR A 164 -4.07 7.87 11.40
N VAL A 165 -4.47 8.42 10.26
CA VAL A 165 -3.96 8.12 8.94
C VAL A 165 -3.43 9.40 8.27
N THR A 166 -2.36 9.26 7.49
CA THR A 166 -1.84 10.34 6.64
C THR A 166 -1.52 9.80 5.25
N GLN A 167 -1.53 10.66 4.24
CA GLN A 167 -0.96 10.33 2.95
C GLN A 167 0.55 10.65 2.99
N ALA A 168 1.41 9.64 2.87
CA ALA A 168 2.86 9.82 2.85
C ALA A 168 3.38 10.19 1.45
N GLY A 169 2.75 9.68 0.39
CA GLY A 169 3.23 9.82 -0.97
C GLY A 169 2.12 9.94 -2.01
N THR A 170 2.52 10.38 -3.20
CA THR A 170 1.72 10.38 -4.44
C THR A 170 2.50 9.59 -5.49
N ARG A 171 1.82 9.11 -6.53
CA ARG A 171 2.40 8.25 -7.58
C ARG A 171 3.05 6.94 -7.07
N PRO A 172 2.28 5.99 -6.50
CA PRO A 172 0.83 6.04 -6.26
C PRO A 172 0.45 6.71 -4.93
N PRO A 173 -0.83 7.11 -4.74
CA PRO A 173 -1.37 7.54 -3.46
C PRO A 173 -1.07 6.50 -2.37
N SER A 174 -0.23 6.90 -1.42
CA SER A 174 0.33 6.02 -0.39
C SER A 174 -0.09 6.52 0.98
N PHE A 175 -0.82 5.70 1.72
CA PHE A 175 -1.40 6.02 3.02
C PHE A 175 -0.70 5.24 4.12
N VAL A 176 -0.37 5.91 5.21
CA VAL A 176 0.24 5.30 6.41
C VAL A 176 -0.76 5.41 7.56
N PHE A 177 -1.21 4.25 8.04
CA PHE A 177 -2.04 4.11 9.23
C PHE A 177 -1.13 3.92 10.44
N PHE A 178 -1.20 4.86 11.38
CA PHE A 178 -0.48 4.74 12.64
C PHE A 178 -1.33 3.96 13.62
N VAL A 179 -0.82 2.81 14.05
CA VAL A 179 -1.55 1.85 14.88
C VAL A 179 -0.76 1.50 16.13
N ASN A 180 -1.42 0.86 17.09
CA ASN A 180 -0.74 0.30 18.26
C ASN A 180 0.18 -0.87 17.88
N ASP A 181 -0.36 -1.85 17.17
CA ASP A 181 0.37 -3.03 16.68
C ASP A 181 -0.22 -3.45 15.33
N GLU A 182 0.63 -3.55 14.31
CA GLU A 182 0.26 -3.87 12.93
C GLU A 182 -0.29 -5.30 12.79
N LYS A 183 0.14 -6.21 13.68
CA LYS A 183 -0.27 -7.62 13.68
C LYS A 183 -1.73 -7.80 14.10
N LEU A 184 -2.29 -6.80 14.79
CA LEU A 184 -3.69 -6.82 15.21
C LEU A 184 -4.65 -6.52 14.05
N PHE A 185 -4.18 -6.18 12.85
CA PHE A 185 -5.02 -5.82 11.71
C PHE A 185 -4.87 -6.84 10.58
N PRO A 186 -5.74 -7.88 10.52
CA PRO A 186 -5.74 -8.87 9.44
C PRO A 186 -6.08 -8.26 8.09
N ASP A 187 -5.69 -8.94 7.01
CA ASP A 187 -5.86 -8.44 5.64
C ASP A 187 -7.31 -8.09 5.28
N ASP A 188 -8.30 -8.81 5.83
CA ASP A 188 -9.72 -8.48 5.63
C ASP A 188 -10.08 -7.08 6.16
N TYR A 189 -9.50 -6.70 7.29
CA TYR A 189 -9.71 -5.37 7.85
C TYR A 189 -8.94 -4.31 7.06
N ARG A 190 -7.75 -4.66 6.55
CA ARG A 190 -6.95 -3.77 5.69
C ARG A 190 -7.68 -3.49 4.37
N ARG A 191 -8.20 -4.54 3.71
CA ARG A 191 -9.06 -4.45 2.51
C ARG A 191 -10.33 -3.65 2.77
N TYR A 192 -10.95 -3.83 3.94
CA TYR A 192 -12.09 -3.01 4.34
C TYR A 192 -11.74 -1.52 4.37
N LEU A 193 -10.65 -1.12 5.03
CA LEU A 193 -10.25 0.29 5.06
C LEU A 193 -9.83 0.83 3.69
N GLU A 194 -9.16 0.02 2.86
CA GLU A 194 -8.89 0.40 1.47
C GLU A 194 -10.19 0.72 0.73
N ARG A 195 -11.18 -0.17 0.82
CA ARG A 195 -12.49 0.04 0.19
C ARG A 195 -13.14 1.32 0.71
N GLN A 196 -13.13 1.56 2.03
CA GLN A 196 -13.68 2.80 2.61
C GLN A 196 -12.99 4.06 2.08
N LEU A 197 -11.66 4.02 1.88
CA LEU A 197 -10.96 5.14 1.23
C LEU A 197 -11.41 5.31 -0.23
N ARG A 198 -11.55 4.22 -0.99
CA ARG A 198 -12.01 4.29 -2.38
C ARG A 198 -13.43 4.83 -2.49
N ASP A 199 -14.35 4.33 -1.68
CA ASP A 199 -15.78 4.70 -1.74
C ASP A 199 -16.01 6.17 -1.35
N ASN A 200 -15.29 6.68 -0.33
CA ASN A 200 -15.52 8.03 0.20
C ASN A 200 -14.64 9.12 -0.43
N ILE A 201 -13.45 8.77 -0.93
CA ILE A 201 -12.48 9.76 -1.44
C ILE A 201 -12.34 9.65 -2.96
N GLY A 202 -12.48 8.44 -3.51
CA GLY A 202 -12.27 8.13 -4.91
C GLY A 202 -10.80 8.12 -5.29
N PHE A 203 -10.40 7.18 -6.14
CA PHE A 203 -9.11 7.14 -6.84
C PHE A 203 -9.26 6.27 -8.10
N PRO A 204 -10.22 6.58 -9.00
CA PRO A 204 -10.43 5.78 -10.19
C PRO A 204 -9.15 5.75 -11.02
N GLY A 205 -8.80 4.56 -11.52
CA GLY A 205 -7.61 4.39 -12.35
C GLY A 205 -6.29 4.47 -11.61
N SER A 206 -6.25 4.56 -10.27
CA SER A 206 -5.00 4.52 -9.49
C SER A 206 -4.99 3.41 -8.41
N PRO A 207 -3.84 2.72 -8.23
CA PRO A 207 -3.66 1.84 -7.08
C PRO A 207 -3.52 2.67 -5.81
N LEU A 208 -3.88 2.08 -4.67
CA LEU A 208 -3.60 2.64 -3.34
C LEU A 208 -2.55 1.76 -2.68
N ARG A 209 -1.57 2.38 -2.00
CA ARG A 209 -0.63 1.67 -1.14
C ARG A 209 -0.97 1.95 0.31
N LEU A 210 -1.24 0.91 1.09
CA LEU A 210 -1.57 1.03 2.51
C LEU A 210 -0.42 0.45 3.33
N PHE A 211 0.19 1.30 4.14
CA PHE A 211 1.21 0.94 5.10
C PHE A 211 0.63 1.05 6.51
N TRP A 212 1.07 0.16 7.38
CA TRP A 212 0.66 0.12 8.78
C TRP A 212 1.92 0.33 9.59
N ARG A 213 1.90 1.24 10.57
CA ARG A 213 3.07 1.56 11.38
C ARG A 213 2.73 1.52 12.86
N GLY A 214 3.33 0.58 13.57
CA GLY A 214 3.29 0.48 15.03
C GLY A 214 4.14 1.55 15.72
N LYS A 215 3.89 1.80 17.00
CA LYS A 215 4.82 2.57 17.83
C LYS A 215 6.14 1.79 17.97
N PRO A 216 7.31 2.45 17.88
CA PRO A 216 8.57 1.79 18.19
C PRO A 216 8.49 1.26 19.63
N LYS A 217 8.88 -0.01 19.81
CA LYS A 217 8.94 -0.63 21.13
C LYS A 217 10.04 0.12 21.89
N ARG A 218 9.66 0.97 22.85
CA ARG A 218 10.63 1.59 23.77
C ARG A 218 11.41 0.45 24.41
N GLU A 219 12.72 0.40 24.18
CA GLU A 219 13.60 -0.43 25.01
C GLU A 219 13.39 -0.01 26.47
N PRO A 220 13.27 -0.97 27.39
CA PRO A 220 13.17 -0.63 28.80
C PRO A 220 14.43 0.17 29.17
N ARG A 221 14.24 1.43 29.57
CA ARG A 221 15.30 2.24 30.19
C ARG A 221 15.91 1.36 31.30
N ALA A 222 17.19 1.02 31.17
CA ALA A 222 17.92 0.32 32.22
C ALA A 222 17.68 1.08 33.53
N LYS A 223 17.24 0.38 34.58
CA LYS A 223 17.14 0.97 35.92
C LYS A 223 18.52 1.57 36.24
N PRO A 224 18.61 2.83 36.68
CA PRO A 224 19.87 3.35 37.19
C PRO A 224 20.37 2.40 38.29
N PRO A 225 21.69 2.10 38.33
CA PRO A 225 22.24 1.17 39.31
C PRO A 225 21.88 1.65 40.72
N ALA A 226 21.43 0.70 41.55
CA ALA A 226 21.12 0.99 42.95
C ALA A 226 22.36 1.58 43.64
N PRO A 227 22.20 2.58 44.53
CA PRO A 227 23.34 3.11 45.28
C PRO A 227 23.98 1.98 46.06
N ALA A 228 25.30 1.83 45.91
CA ALA A 228 26.08 0.80 46.56
C ALA A 228 25.89 0.89 48.08
N ALA A 229 25.43 -0.20 48.70
CA ALA A 229 25.40 -0.34 50.14
C ALA A 229 26.85 -0.25 50.65
N THR A 230 27.14 0.78 51.45
CA THR A 230 28.38 0.89 52.19
C THR A 230 28.48 -0.28 53.16
N ALA A 231 29.38 -1.21 52.87
CA ALA A 231 29.69 -2.34 53.73
C ALA A 231 30.26 -1.82 55.06
N SER A 232 29.56 -2.12 56.15
CA SER A 232 30.09 -2.02 57.50
C SER A 232 31.22 -3.02 57.67
N SER A 233 32.47 -2.55 57.69
CA SER A 233 33.64 -3.36 58.04
C SER A 233 33.64 -3.64 59.54
N GLY A 234 33.18 -4.82 59.92
CA GLY A 234 33.50 -5.42 61.22
C GLY A 234 34.91 -6.00 61.17
N GLY A 235 35.83 -5.42 61.93
CA GLY A 235 37.17 -5.96 62.20
C GLY A 235 37.36 -6.07 63.71
N GLY A 236 37.34 -7.29 64.22
CA GLY A 236 37.58 -7.61 65.62
C GLY A 236 39.03 -8.03 65.90
N ALA A 237 39.39 -7.81 67.16
CA ALA A 237 40.38 -8.52 67.98
C ALA A 237 41.83 -7.99 68.09
N ALA A 238 42.08 -7.45 69.29
CA ALA A 238 43.12 -7.84 70.25
C ALA A 238 44.55 -7.27 70.11
N GLY A 239 45.01 -6.63 71.21
CA GLY A 239 46.42 -6.65 71.58
C GLY A 239 46.98 -5.42 72.28
N GLY A 240 46.80 -5.35 73.61
CA GLY A 240 47.88 -4.94 74.53
C GLY A 240 48.15 -3.45 74.80
N GLY A 241 48.12 -3.09 76.09
CA GLY A 241 49.23 -2.31 76.65
C GLY A 241 48.96 -0.88 77.16
N ARG A 242 48.58 -0.80 78.44
CA ARG A 242 49.08 0.15 79.47
C ARG A 242 48.87 1.68 79.34
N ARG A 243 48.17 2.14 80.40
CA ARG A 243 48.53 3.21 81.38
C ARG A 243 48.12 4.67 81.12
N SER A 244 47.58 5.23 82.23
CA SER A 244 47.54 6.63 82.72
C SER A 244 46.78 7.66 81.87
N GLY A 245 45.96 8.56 82.40
CA GLY A 245 45.64 8.96 83.77
C GLY A 245 44.91 10.32 83.71
N GLY A 246 44.15 10.67 84.76
CA GLY A 246 43.50 11.99 84.95
C GLY A 246 42.30 12.23 84.03
N GLY A 247 41.18 12.81 84.42
CA GLY A 247 40.86 13.68 85.55
C GLY A 247 40.01 14.84 85.03
N GLY A 248 38.89 15.15 85.69
CA GLY A 248 38.03 16.34 85.43
C GLY A 248 36.67 15.96 84.83
N SER A 249 35.56 16.04 85.58
CA SER A 249 34.82 17.27 85.93
C SER A 249 34.26 17.96 84.69
N SER A 250 33.03 18.45 84.56
CA SER A 250 31.73 18.42 85.25
C SER A 250 30.83 19.31 84.37
N ARG A 251 29.50 19.13 84.41
CA ARG A 251 28.47 20.18 84.16
C ARG A 251 28.43 20.72 82.70
N ARG A 252 27.30 20.98 82.07
CA ARG A 252 25.93 21.30 82.48
C ARG A 252 25.04 21.11 81.26
#